data_AF-A0A3B4U950-F1
#
_entry.id   AF-A0A3B4U950-F1
#
_cell.length_a   1.000
_cell.length_b   1.000
_cell.length_c   1.000
_cell.angle_alpha   90.00
_cell.angle_beta   90.00
_cell.angle_gamma   90.00
#
_symmetry.space_group_name_H-M   'P 1'
#
loop_
_entity.id
_entity.type
_entity.pdbx_description
1 polymer ?
#
loop_
_entity_poly.entity_id
_entity_poly.type
_entity_poly.pdbx_seq_one_letter_code
_entity_poly.pdbx_strand_id
1 'polypeptide(L)'
;MDLLLKSWCQIPQHTFRGLVESMPRQVEHFRQSLYEEAESLFSKYIPLKIIQLDALLRDDALSLSDKSSLQAPLDIPIPDPPSPEDDEMETDKNEDDEKKKKKAPKCGFIKGNEKIMMLLERVKPEIVALRETIIVVSCWIQHLIPKIEDGNDFGVAIQEKILERIAAVKTKVDGFQTNINKYFSERGDAVAKASKDTHVMDYRSLVHEKDETIYSEIRVIVLDIRGFYAELYDIINKNLEKVTNPKGEEKPSMY
;
A
#
# COMPACT_ATOMS: atom_id res chain seq x y z
N MET A 1 -11.55 -23.96 -9.94
CA MET A 1 -11.39 -23.38 -11.30
C MET A 1 -12.26 -24.07 -12.36
N ASP A 2 -12.76 -25.30 -12.15
CA ASP A 2 -13.51 -26.05 -13.19
C ASP A 2 -14.99 -25.71 -13.38
N LEU A 3 -15.64 -25.00 -12.46
CA LEU A 3 -17.08 -24.69 -12.58
C LEU A 3 -17.36 -23.52 -13.54
N LEU A 4 -16.42 -22.58 -13.67
CA LEU A 4 -16.56 -21.45 -14.59
C LEU A 4 -16.28 -21.89 -16.04
N LEU A 5 -15.20 -22.65 -16.30
CA LEU A 5 -14.89 -23.14 -17.65
C LEU A 5 -16.01 -24.04 -18.26
N LYS A 6 -16.66 -24.87 -17.43
CA LYS A 6 -17.78 -25.71 -17.90
C LYS A 6 -19.02 -24.91 -18.28
N SER A 7 -19.22 -23.73 -17.70
CA SER A 7 -20.37 -22.87 -17.99
C SER A 7 -20.24 -22.11 -19.31
N TRP A 8 -19.02 -21.82 -19.79
CA TRP A 8 -18.79 -21.07 -21.03
C TRP A 8 -19.01 -21.94 -22.27
N CYS A 9 -18.67 -23.23 -22.20
CA CYS A 9 -18.91 -24.19 -23.28
C CYS A 9 -20.40 -24.54 -23.50
N GLN A 10 -21.28 -24.14 -22.59
CA GLN A 10 -22.72 -24.41 -22.66
C GLN A 10 -23.55 -23.22 -23.17
N ILE A 11 -22.93 -22.06 -23.43
CA ILE A 11 -23.64 -20.91 -24.01
C ILE A 11 -23.98 -21.26 -25.46
N PRO A 12 -25.26 -21.28 -25.84
CA PRO A 12 -25.64 -21.55 -27.22
C PRO A 12 -24.95 -20.55 -28.17
N GLN A 13 -24.40 -21.02 -29.29
CA GLN A 13 -23.64 -20.18 -30.22
C GLN A 13 -24.40 -18.92 -30.68
N HIS A 14 -25.72 -18.98 -30.80
CA HIS A 14 -26.56 -17.83 -31.14
C HIS A 14 -26.64 -16.79 -30.01
N THR A 15 -26.62 -17.22 -28.74
CA THR A 15 -26.58 -16.35 -27.56
C THR A 15 -25.20 -15.74 -27.38
N PHE A 16 -24.14 -16.53 -27.58
CA PHE A 16 -22.76 -16.02 -27.62
C PHE A 16 -22.59 -14.99 -28.74
N ARG A 17 -23.15 -15.24 -29.93
CA ARG A 17 -23.14 -14.32 -31.06
C ARG A 17 -23.91 -13.02 -30.78
N GLY A 18 -25.09 -13.09 -30.16
CA GLY A 18 -25.86 -11.89 -29.76
C GLY A 18 -25.19 -11.07 -28.64
N LEU A 19 -24.48 -11.72 -27.71
CA LEU A 19 -23.60 -11.07 -26.73
C LEU A 19 -22.41 -10.41 -27.43
N VAL A 20 -21.73 -11.11 -28.33
CA VAL A 20 -20.60 -10.59 -29.13
C VAL A 20 -21.02 -9.44 -30.06
N GLU A 21 -22.29 -9.31 -30.45
CA GLU A 21 -22.77 -8.23 -31.33
C GLU A 21 -23.26 -6.98 -30.57
N SER A 22 -23.67 -7.09 -29.30
CA SER A 22 -24.13 -5.96 -28.46
C SER A 22 -23.07 -5.41 -27.50
N MET A 23 -22.14 -6.25 -27.06
CA MET A 23 -20.97 -5.91 -26.22
C MET A 23 -19.86 -5.07 -26.90
N PRO A 24 -19.67 -5.03 -28.24
CA PRO A 24 -18.57 -4.31 -28.88
C PRO A 24 -18.59 -2.81 -28.59
N ARG A 25 -19.77 -2.17 -28.57
CA ARG A 25 -19.85 -0.71 -28.44
C ARG A 25 -19.50 -0.21 -27.04
N GLN A 26 -19.95 -0.92 -25.99
CA GLN A 26 -19.67 -0.53 -24.62
C GLN A 26 -18.20 -0.77 -24.25
N VAL A 27 -17.64 -1.91 -24.70
CA VAL A 27 -16.22 -2.21 -24.51
C VAL A 27 -15.34 -1.24 -25.31
N GLU A 28 -15.75 -0.88 -26.53
CA GLU A 28 -15.03 0.11 -27.32
C GLU A 28 -15.06 1.51 -26.69
N HIS A 29 -16.21 1.92 -26.15
CA HIS A 29 -16.30 3.18 -25.41
C HIS A 29 -15.42 3.17 -24.16
N PHE A 30 -15.42 2.07 -23.40
CA PHE A 30 -14.53 1.89 -22.25
C PHE A 30 -13.06 1.98 -22.68
N ARG A 31 -12.70 1.31 -23.78
CA ARG A 31 -11.36 1.37 -24.36
C ARG A 31 -10.96 2.80 -24.70
N GLN A 32 -11.83 3.55 -25.40
CA GLN A 32 -11.58 4.95 -25.72
C GLN A 32 -11.39 5.82 -24.47
N SER A 33 -12.25 5.66 -23.46
CA SER A 33 -12.09 6.39 -22.18
C SER A 33 -10.78 6.05 -21.48
N LEU A 34 -10.32 4.80 -21.58
CA LEU A 34 -9.06 4.34 -20.99
C LEU A 34 -7.84 4.96 -21.70
N TYR A 35 -7.92 5.21 -23.01
CA TYR A 35 -6.88 5.96 -23.74
C TYR A 35 -6.81 7.41 -23.29
N GLU A 36 -7.95 8.09 -23.19
CA GLU A 36 -8.02 9.48 -22.73
C GLU A 36 -7.52 9.62 -21.28
N GLU A 37 -7.88 8.66 -20.43
CA GLU A 37 -7.40 8.60 -19.05
C GLU A 37 -5.89 8.36 -19.00
N ALA A 38 -5.35 7.40 -19.77
CA ALA A 38 -3.92 7.16 -19.86
C ALA A 38 -3.16 8.40 -20.37
N GLU A 39 -3.65 9.07 -21.40
CA GLU A 39 -3.06 10.31 -21.92
C GLU A 39 -3.03 11.40 -20.84
N SER A 40 -4.15 11.61 -20.13
CA SER A 40 -4.22 12.56 -19.02
C SER A 40 -3.27 12.19 -17.88
N LEU A 41 -3.14 10.89 -17.58
CA LEU A 41 -2.24 10.38 -16.55
C LEU A 41 -0.79 10.73 -16.86
N PHE A 42 -0.29 10.38 -18.04
CA PHE A 42 1.10 10.62 -18.39
C PHE A 42 1.39 12.10 -18.70
N SER A 43 0.47 12.83 -19.33
CA SER A 43 0.71 14.24 -19.70
C SER A 43 0.63 15.22 -18.52
N LYS A 44 -0.21 14.93 -17.51
CA LYS A 44 -0.52 15.88 -16.43
C LYS A 44 -0.35 15.28 -15.05
N TYR A 45 -1.06 14.19 -14.77
CA TYR A 45 -1.22 13.70 -13.40
C TYR A 45 0.10 13.19 -12.81
N ILE A 46 0.81 12.31 -13.51
CA ILE A 46 2.05 11.70 -13.03
C ILE A 46 3.15 12.76 -12.81
N PRO A 47 3.44 13.67 -13.78
CA PRO A 47 4.39 14.76 -13.54
C PRO A 47 4.03 15.63 -12.34
N LEU A 48 2.75 15.99 -12.19
CA LEU A 48 2.28 16.77 -11.05
C LEU A 48 2.45 16.02 -9.72
N LYS A 49 2.13 14.72 -9.69
CA LYS A 49 2.29 13.88 -8.50
C LYS A 49 3.74 13.77 -8.05
N ILE A 50 4.67 13.64 -9.00
CA ILE A 50 6.11 13.63 -8.67
C ILE A 50 6.50 14.91 -7.94
N ILE A 51 6.08 16.08 -8.43
CA ILE A 51 6.37 17.39 -7.82
C ILE A 51 5.73 17.50 -6.42
N GLN A 52 4.47 17.08 -6.28
CA GLN A 52 3.74 17.10 -5.00
C GLN A 52 4.42 16.22 -3.95
N LEU A 53 4.84 15.01 -4.32
CA LEU A 53 5.56 14.09 -3.43
C LEU A 53 6.96 14.61 -3.09
N ASP A 54 7.61 15.31 -4.03
CA ASP A 54 8.86 16.01 -3.78
C ASP A 54 8.72 17.11 -2.73
N ALA A 55 7.64 17.89 -2.79
CA ALA A 55 7.32 18.90 -1.79
C ALA A 55 6.98 18.26 -0.43
N LEU A 56 6.19 17.18 -0.44
CA LEU A 56 5.86 16.42 0.77
C LEU A 56 7.11 15.89 1.48
N LEU A 57 8.10 15.41 0.73
CA LEU A 57 9.36 14.89 1.29
C LEU A 57 10.28 15.97 1.89
N ARG A 58 10.05 17.25 1.56
CA ARG A 58 10.77 18.41 2.11
C ARG A 58 10.02 19.07 3.26
N ASP A 59 8.79 18.65 3.52
CA ASP A 59 8.00 19.09 4.66
C ASP A 59 8.72 18.72 5.96
N ASP A 60 8.74 19.64 6.92
CA ASP A 60 9.41 19.46 8.21
C ASP A 60 8.88 18.23 8.96
N ALA A 61 7.59 17.90 8.79
CA ALA A 61 6.98 16.74 9.43
C ALA A 61 7.56 15.41 8.93
N LEU A 62 8.11 15.35 7.71
CA LEU A 62 8.75 14.17 7.11
C LEU A 62 10.29 14.27 7.05
N SER A 63 10.85 15.34 7.63
CA SER A 63 12.27 15.68 7.56
C SER A 63 12.88 15.96 8.94
N LEU A 64 12.34 15.33 9.99
CA LEU A 64 12.85 15.45 11.36
C LEU A 64 14.30 14.94 11.46
N SER A 65 15.19 15.82 11.90
CA SER A 65 16.58 15.50 12.22
C SER A 65 16.73 14.84 13.60
N ASP A 66 15.88 15.23 14.55
CA ASP A 66 15.84 14.70 15.90
C ASP A 66 14.59 13.86 16.12
N LYS A 67 14.79 12.55 16.26
CA LYS A 67 13.73 11.56 16.47
C LYS A 67 13.18 11.58 17.89
N SER A 68 13.89 12.16 18.87
CA SER A 68 13.38 12.29 20.23
C SER A 68 12.06 13.07 20.28
N SER A 69 11.88 14.00 19.34
CA SER A 69 10.64 14.76 19.16
C SER A 69 9.42 13.90 18.81
N LEU A 70 9.61 12.66 18.35
CA LEU A 70 8.53 11.71 18.05
C LEU A 70 7.98 11.03 19.31
N GLN A 71 8.67 11.12 20.46
CA GLN A 71 8.25 10.43 21.68
C GLN A 71 6.90 10.97 22.17
N ALA A 72 5.86 10.13 22.07
CA ALA A 72 4.55 10.41 22.62
C ALA A 72 4.52 10.12 24.12
N PRO A 73 3.81 10.91 24.95
CA PRO A 73 3.67 10.64 26.37
C PRO A 73 3.11 9.23 26.65
N LEU A 74 3.73 8.53 27.60
CA LEU A 74 3.33 7.20 28.04
C LEU A 74 3.08 7.22 29.55
N ASP A 75 1.89 7.71 29.94
CA ASP A 75 1.46 7.96 31.33
C ASP A 75 1.15 6.68 32.11
N ILE A 76 2.08 5.73 32.10
CA ILE A 76 2.01 4.48 32.86
C ILE A 76 2.76 4.70 34.18
N PRO A 77 2.14 4.45 35.36
CA PRO A 77 2.80 4.65 36.64
C PRO A 77 4.03 3.73 36.79
N ILE A 78 5.12 4.24 37.34
CA ILE A 78 6.32 3.47 37.66
C ILE A 78 6.13 2.93 39.09
N PRO A 79 6.27 1.61 39.32
CA PRO A 79 6.14 1.06 40.67
C PRO A 79 7.31 1.48 41.55
N ASP A 80 7.03 1.78 42.82
CA ASP A 80 8.06 1.99 43.83
C ASP A 80 8.79 0.67 44.14
N PRO A 81 10.08 0.73 44.51
CA PRO A 81 10.79 -0.46 44.98
C PRO A 81 10.09 -1.05 46.21
N PRO A 82 10.03 -2.39 46.36
CA PRO A 82 9.42 -3.03 47.51
C PRO A 82 10.10 -2.55 48.80
N SER A 83 9.31 -2.30 49.85
CA SER A 83 9.86 -1.93 51.15
C SER A 83 10.41 -3.18 51.84
N PRO A 84 11.50 -3.09 52.63
CA PRO A 84 12.06 -4.25 53.34
C PRO A 84 11.14 -4.84 54.42
N GLU A 85 10.00 -4.21 54.72
CA GLU A 85 8.99 -4.71 55.66
C GLU A 85 7.94 -5.62 54.96
N ASP A 86 7.93 -5.68 53.63
CA ASP A 86 6.99 -6.50 52.84
C ASP A 86 7.49 -7.94 52.55
N ASP A 87 8.70 -8.29 53.03
CA ASP A 87 9.33 -9.62 52.82
C ASP A 87 8.82 -10.71 53.79
N GLU A 88 8.00 -10.36 54.79
CA GLU A 88 7.36 -11.34 55.68
C GLU A 88 5.88 -11.53 55.34
N MET A 89 5.60 -12.67 54.71
CA MET A 89 4.30 -13.31 54.43
C MET A 89 3.65 -13.04 53.06
N GLU A 90 3.79 -13.98 52.15
CA GLU A 90 2.64 -14.59 51.48
C GLU A 90 2.98 -16.07 51.17
N THR A 91 2.48 -16.95 52.04
CA THR A 91 2.35 -18.39 51.78
C THR A 91 1.28 -18.63 50.71
N ASP A 92 1.61 -19.48 49.73
CA ASP A 92 0.72 -20.18 48.79
C ASP A 92 -0.77 -19.79 48.84
N LYS A 93 -1.20 -18.93 47.91
CA LYS A 93 -2.61 -18.82 47.52
C LYS A 93 -2.77 -19.19 46.06
N ASN A 94 -3.05 -20.47 45.84
CA ASN A 94 -3.74 -21.11 44.72
C ASN A 94 -3.91 -20.26 43.44
N GLU A 95 -3.06 -20.55 42.45
CA GLU A 95 -3.01 -19.88 41.15
C GLU A 95 -4.19 -20.20 40.18
N ASP A 96 -5.14 -21.06 40.56
CA ASP A 96 -6.04 -21.69 39.57
C ASP A 96 -7.45 -21.06 39.38
N ASP A 97 -7.84 -20.03 40.13
CA ASP A 97 -9.19 -19.42 40.01
C ASP A 97 -9.24 -17.97 39.45
N GLU A 98 -8.12 -17.32 39.12
CA GLU A 98 -8.09 -15.94 38.59
C GLU A 98 -8.27 -15.82 37.05
N LYS A 99 -8.66 -16.90 36.33
CA LYS A 99 -8.76 -16.87 34.86
C LYS A 99 -9.94 -16.10 34.24
N LYS A 100 -10.81 -15.40 35.00
CA LYS A 100 -11.99 -14.73 34.43
C LYS A 100 -12.38 -13.34 34.95
N LYS A 101 -11.48 -12.60 35.59
CA LYS A 101 -11.64 -11.14 35.75
C LYS A 101 -10.35 -10.46 35.33
N LYS A 102 -10.30 -9.93 34.11
CA LYS A 102 -9.23 -9.00 33.69
C LYS A 102 -9.24 -7.85 34.72
N LYS A 103 -8.33 -7.88 35.71
CA LYS A 103 -8.10 -6.74 36.61
C LYS A 103 -7.84 -5.54 35.69
N ALA A 104 -8.62 -4.48 35.84
CA ALA A 104 -8.48 -3.29 35.01
C ALA A 104 -7.02 -2.82 35.09
N PRO A 105 -6.39 -2.41 33.96
CA PRO A 105 -5.05 -1.85 33.99
C PRO A 105 -4.99 -0.72 35.02
N LYS A 106 -3.92 -0.68 35.83
CA LYS A 106 -3.72 0.40 36.80
C LYS A 106 -3.36 1.75 36.13
N CYS A 107 -3.22 1.78 34.81
CA CYS A 107 -2.90 2.98 34.04
C CYS A 107 -4.14 3.65 33.45
N GLY A 108 -4.05 4.96 33.19
CA GLY A 108 -5.08 5.73 32.52
C GLY A 108 -5.19 5.42 31.02
N PHE A 109 -5.99 6.23 30.30
CA PHE A 109 -6.13 6.15 28.85
C PHE A 109 -4.82 6.55 28.16
N ILE A 110 -4.28 5.67 27.32
CA ILE A 110 -3.04 5.92 26.55
C ILE A 110 -3.42 6.23 25.10
N LYS A 111 -3.07 7.43 24.64
CA LYS A 111 -3.35 7.87 23.27
C LYS A 111 -2.36 7.28 22.25
N GLY A 112 -2.78 7.20 20.99
CA GLY A 112 -1.88 6.96 19.87
C GLY A 112 -0.92 8.12 19.65
N ASN A 113 0.18 7.87 18.92
CA ASN A 113 1.14 8.92 18.58
C ASN A 113 0.55 9.86 17.52
N GLU A 114 0.19 11.09 17.91
CA GLU A 114 -0.49 12.05 17.05
C GLU A 114 0.33 12.46 15.83
N LYS A 115 1.65 12.60 15.97
CA LYS A 115 2.53 12.97 14.86
C LYS A 115 2.54 11.87 13.79
N ILE A 116 2.61 10.61 14.22
CA ILE A 116 2.50 9.47 13.31
C ILE A 116 1.11 9.44 12.64
N MET A 117 0.03 9.68 13.39
CA MET A 117 -1.31 9.71 12.81
C MET A 117 -1.44 10.80 11.74
N MET A 118 -0.96 12.01 12.02
CA MET A 118 -0.95 13.11 11.04
C MET A 118 -0.20 12.76 9.75
N LEU A 119 0.94 12.09 9.87
CA LEU A 119 1.71 11.63 8.70
C LEU A 119 0.95 10.56 7.92
N LEU A 120 0.36 9.58 8.61
CA LEU A 120 -0.41 8.51 7.98
C LEU A 120 -1.64 9.03 7.24
N GLU A 121 -2.31 10.08 7.75
CA GLU A 121 -3.43 10.73 7.05
C GLU A 121 -3.01 11.37 5.72
N ARG A 122 -1.74 11.79 5.58
CA ARG A 122 -1.19 12.32 4.33
C ARG A 122 -0.71 11.22 3.38
N VAL A 123 -0.14 10.13 3.92
CA VAL A 123 0.52 9.10 3.09
C VAL A 123 -0.44 7.99 2.62
N LYS A 124 -1.46 7.63 3.41
CA LYS A 124 -2.44 6.60 3.00
C LYS A 124 -3.16 6.96 1.68
N PRO A 125 -3.62 8.21 1.45
CA PRO A 125 -4.23 8.58 0.17
C PRO A 125 -3.27 8.42 -1.01
N GLU A 126 -1.97 8.70 -0.83
CA GLU A 126 -0.97 8.55 -1.89
C GLU A 126 -0.72 7.08 -2.26
N ILE A 127 -0.79 6.16 -1.30
CA ILE A 127 -0.74 4.72 -1.56
C ILE A 127 -1.94 4.29 -2.43
N VAL A 128 -3.14 4.74 -2.08
CA VAL A 128 -4.37 4.42 -2.82
C VAL A 128 -4.31 4.99 -4.24
N ALA A 129 -3.93 6.25 -4.37
CA ALA A 129 -3.80 6.92 -5.66
C ALA A 129 -2.80 6.21 -6.60
N LEU A 130 -1.67 5.74 -6.07
CA LEU A 130 -0.71 4.97 -6.86
C LEU A 130 -1.28 3.59 -7.26
N ARG A 131 -2.02 2.90 -6.38
CA ARG A 131 -2.69 1.64 -6.74
C ARG A 131 -3.67 1.83 -7.88
N GLU A 132 -4.49 2.87 -7.82
CA GLU A 132 -5.46 3.20 -8.88
C GLU A 132 -4.73 3.48 -10.20
N THR A 133 -3.67 4.30 -10.17
CA THR A 133 -2.84 4.58 -11.35
C THR A 133 -2.25 3.29 -11.96
N ILE A 134 -1.71 2.40 -11.11
CA ILE A 134 -1.17 1.11 -11.53
C ILE A 134 -2.23 0.25 -12.22
N ILE A 135 -3.45 0.21 -11.67
CA ILE A 135 -4.56 -0.56 -12.25
C ILE A 135 -4.95 -0.01 -13.62
N VAL A 136 -5.11 1.32 -13.74
CA VAL A 136 -5.46 1.99 -14.99
C VAL A 136 -4.41 1.74 -16.06
N VAL A 137 -3.12 1.96 -15.76
CA VAL A 137 -2.03 1.76 -16.72
C VAL A 137 -1.89 0.28 -17.11
N SER A 138 -2.01 -0.65 -16.16
CA SER A 138 -2.01 -2.09 -16.47
C SER A 138 -3.15 -2.45 -17.42
N CYS A 139 -4.36 -1.96 -17.14
CA CYS A 139 -5.53 -2.21 -17.96
C CYS A 139 -5.35 -1.63 -19.36
N TRP A 140 -4.81 -0.42 -19.47
CA TRP A 140 -4.54 0.24 -20.74
C TRP A 140 -3.58 -0.57 -21.62
N ILE A 141 -2.46 -1.02 -21.07
CA ILE A 141 -1.49 -1.84 -21.80
C ILE A 141 -2.08 -3.20 -22.19
N GLN A 142 -2.88 -3.82 -21.32
CA GLN A 142 -3.55 -5.09 -21.63
C GLN A 142 -4.50 -4.98 -22.83
N HIS A 143 -5.21 -3.85 -22.98
CA HIS A 143 -6.09 -3.59 -24.14
C HIS A 143 -5.31 -3.26 -25.43
N LEU A 144 -4.03 -2.92 -25.31
CA LEU A 144 -3.10 -2.68 -26.41
C LEU A 144 -2.42 -3.95 -26.91
N ILE A 145 -2.56 -5.07 -26.21
CA ILE A 145 -2.01 -6.36 -26.67
C ILE A 145 -2.81 -6.78 -27.92
N PRO A 146 -2.13 -6.96 -29.07
CA PRO A 146 -2.79 -7.31 -30.31
C PRO A 146 -3.24 -8.77 -30.30
N LYS A 147 -3.93 -9.17 -31.37
CA LYS A 147 -4.23 -10.59 -31.60
C LYS A 147 -2.93 -11.41 -31.60
N ILE A 148 -2.99 -12.61 -31.03
CA ILE A 148 -1.89 -13.57 -31.05
C ILE A 148 -1.72 -14.08 -32.49
N GLU A 149 -0.50 -13.95 -33.01
CA GLU A 149 -0.10 -14.33 -34.37
C GLU A 149 1.29 -14.99 -34.32
N ASP A 150 1.68 -15.67 -35.39
CA ASP A 150 3.00 -16.31 -35.49
C ASP A 150 4.02 -15.30 -36.02
N GLY A 151 4.87 -14.78 -35.13
CA GLY A 151 5.94 -13.85 -35.46
C GLY A 151 5.58 -12.36 -35.29
N ASN A 152 6.60 -11.51 -35.45
CA ASN A 152 6.53 -10.07 -35.17
C ASN A 152 6.14 -9.75 -33.70
N ASP A 153 6.65 -10.53 -32.75
CA ASP A 153 6.23 -10.45 -31.33
C ASP A 153 7.15 -9.58 -30.46
N PHE A 154 8.15 -8.92 -31.04
CA PHE A 154 9.08 -8.09 -30.27
C PHE A 154 8.38 -6.96 -29.52
N GLY A 155 7.43 -6.26 -30.16
CA GLY A 155 6.64 -5.22 -29.48
C GLY A 155 5.75 -5.79 -28.37
N VAL A 156 5.17 -6.98 -28.58
CA VAL A 156 4.36 -7.68 -27.58
C VAL A 156 5.22 -8.08 -26.38
N ALA A 157 6.42 -8.60 -26.60
CA ALA A 157 7.37 -8.92 -25.54
C ALA A 157 7.76 -7.70 -24.70
N ILE A 158 7.85 -6.51 -25.31
CA ILE A 158 8.06 -5.25 -24.56
C ILE A 158 6.85 -4.93 -23.68
N GLN A 159 5.62 -5.04 -24.21
CA GLN A 159 4.40 -4.84 -23.42
C GLN A 159 4.35 -5.80 -22.22
N GLU A 160 4.63 -7.08 -22.44
CA GLU A 160 4.69 -8.10 -21.38
C GLU A 160 5.74 -7.75 -20.32
N LYS A 161 6.94 -7.30 -20.75
CA LYS A 161 8.01 -6.94 -19.82
C LYS A 161 7.65 -5.74 -18.94
N ILE A 162 6.95 -4.76 -19.51
CA ILE A 162 6.45 -3.60 -18.77
C ILE A 162 5.36 -4.04 -17.78
N LEU A 163 4.42 -4.89 -18.20
CA LEU A 163 3.39 -5.43 -17.32
C LEU A 163 3.98 -6.25 -16.16
N GLU A 164 5.02 -7.04 -16.41
CA GLU A 164 5.77 -7.76 -15.37
C GLU A 164 6.33 -6.78 -14.33
N ARG A 165 6.92 -5.67 -14.80
CA ARG A 165 7.45 -4.64 -13.90
C ARG A 165 6.34 -3.95 -13.11
N ILE A 166 5.23 -3.59 -13.76
CA ILE A 166 4.08 -2.98 -13.08
C ILE A 166 3.52 -3.93 -12.01
N ALA A 167 3.46 -5.23 -12.28
CA ALA A 167 3.03 -6.24 -11.30
C ALA A 167 3.97 -6.32 -10.08
N ALA A 168 5.28 -6.19 -10.29
CA ALA A 168 6.25 -6.13 -9.20
C ALA A 168 6.06 -4.87 -8.34
N VAL A 169 5.86 -3.70 -8.96
CA VAL A 169 5.55 -2.45 -8.25
C VAL A 169 4.25 -2.58 -7.47
N LYS A 170 3.18 -3.12 -8.08
CA LYS A 170 1.90 -3.37 -7.42
C LYS A 170 2.08 -4.20 -6.14
N THR A 171 2.83 -5.28 -6.22
CA THR A 171 3.11 -6.16 -5.07
C THR A 171 3.77 -5.41 -3.92
N LYS A 172 4.74 -4.53 -4.24
CA LYS A 172 5.42 -3.68 -3.23
C LYS A 172 4.45 -2.67 -2.60
N VAL A 173 3.62 -2.01 -3.41
CA VAL A 173 2.61 -1.05 -2.93
C VAL A 173 1.53 -1.73 -2.08
N ASP A 174 1.17 -2.98 -2.41
CA ASP A 174 0.28 -3.81 -1.59
C ASP A 174 0.87 -4.10 -0.20
N GLY A 175 2.20 -4.26 -0.12
CA GLY A 175 2.94 -4.41 1.13
C GLY A 175 2.89 -3.20 2.07
N PHE A 176 2.80 -1.97 1.54
CA PHE A 176 2.82 -0.75 2.38
C PHE A 176 1.65 -0.70 3.36
N GLN A 177 0.44 -1.07 2.93
CA GLN A 177 -0.72 -1.10 3.81
C GLN A 177 -0.54 -2.12 4.95
N THR A 178 0.07 -3.27 4.64
CA THR A 178 0.37 -4.30 5.64
C THR A 178 1.35 -3.79 6.70
N ASN A 179 2.40 -3.06 6.28
CA ASN A 179 3.36 -2.46 7.20
C ASN A 179 2.69 -1.43 8.13
N ILE A 180 1.82 -0.57 7.59
CA ILE A 180 1.05 0.40 8.38
C ILE A 180 0.14 -0.30 9.39
N ASN A 181 -0.60 -1.33 8.96
CA ASN A 181 -1.49 -2.08 9.85
C ASN A 181 -0.70 -2.78 10.98
N LYS A 182 0.47 -3.33 10.66
CA LYS A 182 1.36 -4.00 11.60
C LYS A 182 1.85 -3.06 12.70
N TYR A 183 2.12 -1.79 12.38
CA TYR A 183 2.48 -0.79 13.39
C TYR A 183 1.39 -0.66 14.48
N PHE A 184 0.12 -0.57 14.10
CA PHE A 184 -0.97 -0.44 15.08
C PHE A 184 -1.06 -1.65 16.01
N SER A 185 -0.97 -2.86 15.47
CA SER A 185 -0.99 -4.08 16.28
C SER A 185 0.23 -4.17 17.19
N GLU A 186 1.44 -3.97 16.66
CA GLU A 186 2.67 -4.12 17.44
C GLU A 186 2.85 -3.04 18.50
N ARG A 187 2.46 -1.80 18.19
CA ARG A 187 2.44 -0.73 19.19
C ARG A 187 1.40 -1.01 20.26
N GLY A 188 0.21 -1.48 19.87
CA GLY A 188 -0.83 -1.89 20.81
C GLY A 188 -0.35 -2.97 21.78
N ASP A 189 0.33 -3.99 21.27
CA ASP A 189 0.91 -5.07 22.07
C ASP A 189 2.02 -4.57 23.00
N ALA A 190 2.88 -3.66 22.52
CA ALA A 190 3.93 -3.04 23.33
C ALA A 190 3.35 -2.20 24.47
N VAL A 191 2.32 -1.38 24.19
CA VAL A 191 1.59 -0.59 25.21
C VAL A 191 0.91 -1.52 26.21
N ALA A 192 0.26 -2.60 25.75
CA ALA A 192 -0.39 -3.56 26.62
C ALA A 192 0.61 -4.21 27.60
N LYS A 193 1.78 -4.65 27.11
CA LYS A 193 2.86 -5.19 27.96
C LYS A 193 3.38 -4.15 28.95
N ALA A 194 3.67 -2.94 28.48
CA ALA A 194 4.13 -1.85 29.35
C ALA A 194 3.12 -1.52 30.47
N SER A 195 1.82 -1.61 30.18
CA SER A 195 0.76 -1.33 31.16
C SER A 195 0.55 -2.44 32.18
N LYS A 196 0.86 -3.69 31.80
CA LYS A 196 0.71 -4.88 32.65
C LYS A 196 1.94 -5.08 33.53
N ASP A 197 3.11 -5.01 32.93
CA ASP A 197 4.40 -5.29 33.55
C ASP A 197 5.16 -3.97 33.75
N THR A 198 4.61 -3.12 34.61
CA THR A 198 5.02 -1.70 34.78
C THR A 198 6.46 -1.48 35.26
N HIS A 199 7.07 -2.52 35.85
CA HIS A 199 8.46 -2.55 36.30
C HIS A 199 9.45 -2.84 35.16
N VAL A 200 8.99 -3.39 34.02
CA VAL A 200 9.84 -3.69 32.86
C VAL A 200 9.94 -2.47 31.95
N MET A 201 10.97 -1.66 32.16
CA MET A 201 11.15 -0.39 31.44
C MET A 201 11.39 -0.55 29.94
N ASP A 202 11.92 -1.71 29.50
CA ASP A 202 12.14 -2.01 28.08
C ASP A 202 10.84 -2.00 27.26
N TYR A 203 9.69 -2.31 27.87
CA TYR A 203 8.41 -2.23 27.15
C TYR A 203 7.99 -0.78 26.86
N ARG A 204 8.40 0.18 27.69
CA ARG A 204 8.18 1.61 27.42
C ARG A 204 9.07 2.08 26.27
N SER A 205 10.35 1.71 26.31
CA SER A 205 11.30 1.94 25.22
C SER A 205 10.79 1.33 23.91
N LEU A 206 10.26 0.10 23.96
CA LEU A 206 9.71 -0.58 22.80
C LEU A 206 8.56 0.20 22.15
N VAL A 207 7.69 0.87 22.92
CA VAL A 207 6.63 1.72 22.35
C VAL A 207 7.23 2.85 21.52
N HIS A 208 8.26 3.53 22.04
CA HIS A 208 8.94 4.61 21.34
C HIS A 208 9.72 4.10 20.13
N GLU A 209 10.41 2.96 20.23
CA GLU A 209 11.08 2.32 19.10
C GLU A 209 10.11 1.98 17.96
N LYS A 210 8.88 1.54 18.28
CA LYS A 210 7.84 1.31 17.27
C LYS A 210 7.42 2.60 16.56
N ASP A 211 7.32 3.71 17.29
CA ASP A 211 7.02 5.03 16.73
C ASP A 211 8.14 5.53 15.81
N GLU A 212 9.41 5.38 16.20
CA GLU A 212 10.56 5.77 15.37
C GLU A 212 10.72 4.90 14.12
N THR A 213 10.46 3.59 14.26
CA THR A 213 10.51 2.64 13.14
C THR A 213 9.47 2.99 12.08
N ILE A 214 8.21 3.20 12.48
CA ILE A 214 7.16 3.52 11.50
C ILE A 214 7.37 4.89 10.89
N TYR A 215 7.90 5.88 11.62
CA TYR A 215 8.24 7.18 11.05
C TYR A 215 9.23 7.04 9.89
N SER A 216 10.28 6.26 10.10
CA SER A 216 11.31 6.00 9.09
C SER A 216 10.70 5.27 7.88
N GLU A 217 9.84 4.28 8.13
CA GLU A 217 9.15 3.52 7.09
C GLU A 217 8.18 4.40 6.28
N ILE A 218 7.42 5.29 6.93
CA ILE A 218 6.52 6.24 6.25
C ILE A 218 7.32 7.09 5.24
N ARG A 219 8.49 7.58 5.64
CA ARG A 219 9.36 8.34 4.74
C ARG A 219 9.82 7.50 3.54
N VAL A 220 10.22 6.24 3.76
CA VAL A 220 10.60 5.32 2.69
C VAL A 220 9.43 5.05 1.75
N ILE A 221 8.21 4.88 2.26
CA ILE A 221 7.00 4.71 1.44
C ILE A 221 6.80 5.90 0.50
N VAL A 222 6.94 7.13 0.98
CA VAL A 222 6.78 8.33 0.12
C VAL A 222 7.88 8.41 -0.94
N LEU A 223 9.12 8.06 -0.58
CA LEU A 223 10.23 7.97 -1.53
C LEU A 223 9.97 6.93 -2.62
N ASP A 224 9.50 5.74 -2.23
CA ASP A 224 9.16 4.65 -3.14
C ASP A 224 8.01 5.05 -4.06
N ILE A 225 6.92 5.63 -3.54
CA ILE A 225 5.77 6.10 -4.35
C ILE A 225 6.23 7.09 -5.42
N ARG A 226 7.03 8.10 -5.02
CA ARG A 226 7.59 9.08 -5.97
C ARG A 226 8.48 8.39 -7.01
N GLY A 227 9.33 7.48 -6.56
CA GLY A 227 10.20 6.68 -7.42
C GLY A 227 9.41 5.87 -8.45
N PHE A 228 8.33 5.22 -8.04
CA PHE A 228 7.48 4.43 -8.92
C PHE A 228 6.73 5.27 -9.95
N TYR A 229 6.24 6.46 -9.59
CA TYR A 229 5.67 7.38 -10.58
C TYR A 229 6.70 7.81 -11.63
N ALA A 230 7.92 8.17 -11.20
CA ALA A 230 8.99 8.56 -12.11
C ALA A 230 9.44 7.39 -13.01
N GLU A 231 9.56 6.20 -12.43
CA GLU A 231 9.91 4.98 -13.16
C GLU A 231 8.84 4.59 -14.18
N LEU A 232 7.56 4.62 -13.79
CA LEU A 232 6.45 4.31 -14.68
C LEU A 232 6.38 5.30 -15.85
N TYR A 233 6.59 6.58 -15.58
CA TYR A 233 6.68 7.59 -16.63
C TYR A 233 7.84 7.31 -17.60
N ASP A 234 9.03 7.05 -17.06
CA ASP A 234 10.25 6.84 -17.86
C ASP A 234 10.16 5.60 -18.75
N ILE A 235 9.75 4.46 -18.19
CA ILE A 235 9.67 3.20 -18.93
C ILE A 235 8.60 3.25 -20.03
N ILE A 236 7.45 3.88 -19.77
CA ILE A 236 6.39 4.02 -20.77
C ILE A 236 6.80 5.00 -21.86
N ASN A 237 7.34 6.16 -21.49
CA ASN A 237 7.73 7.19 -22.46
C ASN A 237 8.84 6.68 -23.41
N LYS A 238 9.84 5.97 -22.90
CA LYS A 238 10.91 5.38 -23.71
C LYS A 238 10.42 4.32 -24.70
N ASN A 239 9.33 3.62 -24.37
CA ASN A 239 8.82 2.49 -25.14
C ASN A 239 7.45 2.76 -25.78
N LEU A 240 7.01 4.02 -25.83
CA LEU A 240 5.63 4.40 -26.14
C LEU A 240 5.16 3.87 -27.51
N GLU A 241 6.03 3.94 -28.53
CA GLU A 241 5.74 3.42 -29.86
C GLU A 241 5.46 1.91 -29.84
N LYS A 242 6.26 1.13 -29.11
CA LYS A 242 6.08 -0.32 -29.01
C LYS A 242 4.93 -0.70 -28.08
N VAL A 243 4.61 0.14 -27.09
CA VAL A 243 3.43 -0.04 -26.23
C VAL A 243 2.15 0.19 -27.03
N THR A 244 2.09 1.24 -27.86
CA THR A 244 0.85 1.65 -28.56
C THR A 244 0.68 1.02 -29.94
N ASN A 245 1.79 0.66 -30.61
CA ASN A 245 1.80 0.01 -31.93
C ASN A 245 2.83 -1.13 -31.97
N PRO A 246 2.59 -2.23 -31.23
CA PRO A 246 3.56 -3.32 -31.08
C PRO A 246 3.90 -4.05 -32.38
N LYS A 247 2.97 -4.06 -33.35
CA LYS A 247 3.13 -4.73 -34.66
C LYS A 247 3.65 -3.80 -35.76
N GLY A 248 3.74 -2.49 -35.51
CA GLY A 248 4.26 -1.52 -36.48
C GLY A 248 3.33 -1.28 -37.67
N GLU A 249 2.01 -1.41 -37.46
CA GLU A 249 1.03 -1.15 -38.51
C GLU A 249 1.10 0.32 -38.93
N GLU A 250 0.99 0.60 -40.24
CA GLU A 250 0.88 1.99 -40.72
C GLU A 250 -0.39 2.60 -40.10
N LYS A 251 -0.24 3.75 -39.42
CA LYS A 251 -1.41 4.49 -38.93
C LYS A 251 -2.36 4.69 -40.11
N PRO A 252 -3.66 4.35 -39.99
CA PRO A 252 -4.60 4.62 -41.06
C PRO A 252 -4.47 6.11 -41.41
N SER A 253 -4.22 6.41 -42.68
CA SER A 253 -4.20 7.78 -43.18
C SER A 253 -5.56 8.40 -42.87
N MET A 254 -5.64 9.23 -41.83
CA MET A 254 -6.82 10.04 -41.52
C MET A 254 -6.95 11.07 -42.64
N TYR A 255 -7.78 10.76 -43.64
CA TYR A 255 -8.36 11.74 -44.56
C TYR A 255 -9.59 12.37 -43.92
#